data_AF-A0A960PIB7-F1
#
_entry.id   AF-A0A960PIB7-F1
#
_cell.length_a   1.000
_cell.length_b   1.000
_cell.length_c   1.000
_cell.angle_alpha   90.00
_cell.angle_beta   90.00
_cell.angle_gamma   90.00
#
_symmetry.space_group_name_H-M   'P 1'
#
loop_
_entity.id
_entity.type
_entity.pdbx_description
1 polymer ?
#
loop_
_entity_poly.entity_id
_entity_poly.type
_entity_poly.pdbx_seq_one_letter_code
_entity_poly.pdbx_strand_id
1 'polypeptide(L)'
;MAPSATGDAGPTDTAAPAGGAAPPRDPSRGDRARLLGLDGLRGVAASLIVVHHAANVAGADRSAPFTQVAAVADVGVAVFFVLSGFVIYRPFAAAHAGGGPVPEAVPFWWRRALRVLPAYWFALVGLWALGLNSFNSVGEFAAQASLTHVFAPGLAFQGISQSWSLSVELSFYAIVPLISWALRRRRGPVSNRREWAMVAGLFAAGYAVRFVLSLGEVTWGDSTLRGMSFLWLPTNIDLFAIGMALAVFHARNFVGDGLAETLRPRAAAVVGRLHRAGRAVGPWWLVAAALLALYAYAVGPADFDTGYTGWFWARRQLTYGLIGLALVFPLSRRGGSGVTRRVLASTAGVWFGAFSYGLYLWHNSWIERVGTELTDPTPGLPAILGTGPGNVWFPATLAVGFGLGLICGAIGWFVVEEPLQRFRSPRWLRAVRRRG
;
A
#
# COMPACT_ATOMS: atom_id res chain seq x y z
N MET A 1 -36.05 -85.34 13.09
CA MET A 1 -37.48 -85.53 13.43
C MET A 1 -37.91 -84.30 14.21
N ALA A 2 -39.07 -83.72 13.86
CA ALA A 2 -39.63 -82.41 14.28
C ALA A 2 -39.20 -81.18 13.42
N PRO A 3 -40.12 -80.21 13.17
CA PRO A 3 -40.43 -79.76 11.82
C PRO A 3 -40.20 -78.26 11.53
N SER A 4 -40.40 -77.94 10.26
CA SER A 4 -40.43 -76.65 9.58
C SER A 4 -41.46 -75.65 10.11
N ALA A 5 -41.05 -74.38 10.22
CA ALA A 5 -41.93 -73.21 10.14
C ALA A 5 -41.24 -72.14 9.28
N THR A 6 -41.88 -71.81 8.16
CA THR A 6 -41.52 -70.78 7.18
C THR A 6 -41.94 -69.41 7.70
N GLY A 7 -41.00 -68.46 7.72
CA GLY A 7 -41.25 -67.04 8.02
C GLY A 7 -40.52 -66.17 7.01
N ASP A 8 -41.31 -65.42 6.26
CA ASP A 8 -40.99 -64.54 5.13
C ASP A 8 -40.06 -63.38 5.55
N ALA A 9 -38.95 -63.17 4.83
CA ALA A 9 -38.04 -62.04 5.05
C ALA A 9 -38.00 -61.18 3.78
N GLY A 10 -38.78 -60.09 3.80
CA GLY A 10 -38.72 -59.02 2.80
C GLY A 10 -37.39 -58.25 2.86
N PRO A 11 -36.99 -57.58 1.77
CA PRO A 11 -35.70 -56.92 1.67
C PRO A 11 -35.65 -55.68 2.58
N THR A 12 -34.58 -55.59 3.37
CA THR A 12 -34.27 -54.43 4.20
C THR A 12 -33.89 -53.24 3.31
N ASP A 13 -34.74 -52.21 3.36
CA ASP A 13 -34.51 -50.89 2.79
C ASP A 13 -33.21 -50.30 3.37
N THR A 14 -32.16 -50.24 2.55
CA THR A 14 -30.92 -49.52 2.87
C THR A 14 -31.15 -48.05 2.57
N ALA A 15 -31.62 -47.31 3.57
CA ALA A 15 -31.72 -45.85 3.51
C ALA A 15 -30.33 -45.24 3.26
N ALA A 16 -30.15 -44.64 2.08
CA ALA A 16 -28.99 -43.83 1.74
C ALA A 16 -28.86 -42.65 2.72
N PRO A 17 -27.65 -42.28 3.17
CA PRO A 17 -27.48 -41.15 4.07
C PRO A 17 -27.84 -39.85 3.33
N ALA A 18 -28.84 -39.15 3.84
CA ALA A 18 -29.26 -37.83 3.40
C ALA A 18 -28.04 -36.88 3.33
N GLY A 19 -27.94 -36.14 2.22
CA GLY A 19 -26.83 -35.26 1.90
C GLY A 19 -26.44 -34.33 3.04
N GLY A 20 -25.27 -34.59 3.62
CA GLY A 20 -24.64 -33.72 4.60
C GLY A 20 -24.40 -32.35 3.99
N ALA A 21 -25.15 -31.36 4.45
CA ALA A 21 -24.86 -29.96 4.18
C ALA A 21 -23.39 -29.69 4.54
N ALA A 22 -22.59 -29.29 3.54
CA ALA A 22 -21.20 -28.93 3.75
C ALA A 22 -21.09 -27.95 4.93
N PRO A 23 -20.16 -28.15 5.88
CA PRO A 23 -20.07 -27.29 7.05
C PRO A 23 -19.92 -25.83 6.61
N PRO A 24 -20.63 -24.89 7.27
CA PRO A 24 -20.55 -23.48 6.92
C PRO A 24 -19.09 -23.03 6.94
N ARG A 25 -18.60 -22.58 5.78
CA ARG A 25 -17.21 -22.13 5.63
C ARG A 25 -16.97 -21.00 6.63
N ASP A 26 -16.07 -21.22 7.57
CA ASP A 26 -15.69 -20.25 8.59
C ASP A 26 -15.34 -18.88 7.94
N PRO A 27 -16.16 -17.84 8.19
CA PRO A 27 -15.95 -16.49 7.66
C PRO A 27 -14.57 -15.92 8.05
N SER A 28 -13.98 -16.40 9.14
CA SER A 28 -12.70 -15.93 9.68
C SER A 28 -11.52 -16.27 8.78
N ARG A 29 -11.51 -17.45 8.15
CA ARG A 29 -10.40 -17.92 7.30
C ARG A 29 -10.26 -17.09 6.02
N GLY A 30 -11.39 -16.75 5.40
CA GLY A 30 -11.42 -15.94 4.18
C GLY A 30 -10.96 -14.50 4.41
N ASP A 31 -11.30 -13.94 5.57
CA ASP A 31 -10.90 -12.60 6.00
C ASP A 31 -9.44 -12.52 6.41
N ARG A 32 -8.92 -13.55 7.10
CA ARG A 32 -7.49 -13.65 7.43
C ARG A 32 -6.62 -13.75 6.17
N ALA A 33 -6.92 -14.66 5.26
CA ALA A 33 -6.18 -14.80 3.99
C ALA A 33 -6.23 -13.52 3.13
N ARG A 34 -7.30 -12.73 3.24
CA ARG A 34 -7.41 -11.42 2.59
C ARG A 34 -6.43 -10.41 3.20
N LEU A 35 -6.44 -10.26 4.52
CA LEU A 35 -5.55 -9.34 5.23
C LEU A 35 -4.08 -9.69 5.00
N LEU A 36 -3.74 -10.99 5.09
CA LEU A 36 -2.39 -11.48 4.79
C LEU A 36 -1.96 -11.19 3.34
N GLY A 37 -2.87 -11.35 2.37
CA GLY A 37 -2.57 -11.02 0.97
C GLY A 37 -2.31 -9.52 0.75
N LEU A 38 -3.01 -8.64 1.47
CA LEU A 38 -2.77 -7.19 1.42
C LEU A 38 -1.44 -6.81 2.10
N ASP A 39 -1.03 -7.51 3.15
CA ASP A 39 0.29 -7.32 3.75
C ASP A 39 1.39 -7.82 2.81
N GLY A 40 1.22 -8.95 2.14
CA GLY A 40 2.15 -9.42 1.10
C GLY A 40 2.29 -8.41 -0.06
N LEU A 41 1.20 -7.76 -0.46
CA LEU A 41 1.24 -6.70 -1.49
C LEU A 41 2.09 -5.49 -1.05
N ARG A 42 2.14 -5.16 0.24
CA ARG A 42 3.05 -4.12 0.76
C ARG A 42 4.51 -4.49 0.56
N GLY A 43 4.84 -5.77 0.77
CA GLY A 43 6.16 -6.30 0.47
C GLY A 43 6.53 -6.10 -1.00
N VAL A 44 5.63 -6.47 -1.91
CA VAL A 44 5.83 -6.24 -3.36
C VAL A 44 6.01 -4.75 -3.68
N ALA A 45 5.18 -3.88 -3.10
CA ALA A 45 5.30 -2.44 -3.31
C ALA A 45 6.64 -1.89 -2.79
N ALA A 46 7.09 -2.31 -1.60
CA ALA A 46 8.40 -1.93 -1.05
C ALA A 46 9.55 -2.43 -1.93
N SER A 47 9.49 -3.67 -2.43
CA SER A 47 10.50 -4.22 -3.36
C SER A 47 10.63 -3.39 -4.63
N LEU A 48 9.51 -2.94 -5.21
CA LEU A 48 9.54 -2.10 -6.40
C LEU A 48 10.28 -0.77 -6.13
N ILE A 49 10.11 -0.20 -4.93
CA ILE A 49 10.84 1.01 -4.51
C ILE A 49 12.34 0.74 -4.33
N VAL A 50 12.72 -0.40 -3.73
CA VAL A 50 14.13 -0.80 -3.64
C VAL A 50 14.74 -0.95 -5.04
N VAL A 51 14.02 -1.57 -5.97
CA VAL A 51 14.44 -1.71 -7.38
C VAL A 51 14.63 -0.36 -8.04
N HIS A 52 13.70 0.57 -7.85
CA HIS A 52 13.78 1.93 -8.38
C HIS A 52 15.03 2.66 -7.88
N HIS A 53 15.24 2.71 -6.56
CA HIS A 53 16.39 3.40 -5.98
C HIS A 53 17.72 2.75 -6.35
N ALA A 54 17.78 1.41 -6.38
CA ALA A 54 18.96 0.68 -6.84
C ALA A 54 19.31 1.01 -8.29
N ALA A 55 18.32 1.12 -9.18
CA ALA A 55 18.55 1.47 -10.58
C ALA A 55 18.99 2.92 -10.76
N ASN A 56 18.40 3.85 -9.99
CA ASN A 56 18.80 5.26 -10.01
C ASN A 56 20.27 5.42 -9.60
N VAL A 57 20.74 4.67 -8.59
CA VAL A 57 22.14 4.71 -8.14
C VAL A 57 23.09 3.95 -9.06
N ALA A 58 22.68 2.79 -9.58
CA ALA A 58 23.52 1.99 -10.48
C ALA A 58 23.71 2.64 -11.87
N GLY A 59 22.69 3.36 -12.35
CA GLY A 59 22.65 3.98 -13.68
C GLY A 59 22.02 3.10 -14.75
N ALA A 60 21.66 3.73 -15.88
CA ALA A 60 20.90 3.11 -16.96
C ALA A 60 21.62 1.91 -17.61
N ASP A 61 22.92 2.05 -17.91
CA ASP A 61 23.71 1.01 -18.58
C ASP A 61 23.85 -0.25 -17.71
N ARG A 62 23.93 -0.07 -16.40
CA ARG A 62 24.18 -1.16 -15.43
C ARG A 62 22.90 -1.84 -14.96
N SER A 63 21.75 -1.20 -15.17
CA SER A 63 20.43 -1.78 -14.92
C SER A 63 19.87 -2.52 -16.14
N ALA A 64 20.56 -2.49 -17.29
CA ALA A 64 20.18 -3.22 -18.48
C ALA A 64 20.17 -4.75 -18.24
N PRO A 65 19.22 -5.49 -18.84
CA PRO A 65 18.18 -5.05 -19.77
C PRO A 65 16.89 -4.55 -19.09
N PHE A 66 16.89 -4.36 -17.76
CA PHE A 66 15.69 -4.02 -16.98
C PHE A 66 15.50 -2.52 -16.75
N THR A 67 16.37 -1.68 -17.30
CA THR A 67 16.43 -0.23 -17.09
C THR A 67 15.07 0.45 -17.17
N GLN A 68 14.29 0.18 -18.22
CA GLN A 68 13.00 0.83 -18.44
C GLN A 68 11.99 0.49 -17.34
N VAL A 69 11.93 -0.79 -16.93
CA VAL A 69 11.00 -1.25 -15.89
C VAL A 69 11.45 -0.76 -14.51
N ALA A 70 12.76 -0.76 -14.24
CA ALA A 70 13.30 -0.29 -12.98
C ALA A 70 13.11 1.24 -12.80
N ALA A 71 13.23 2.02 -13.89
CA ALA A 71 12.99 3.46 -13.88
C ALA A 71 11.56 3.81 -13.44
N VAL A 72 10.56 2.98 -13.76
CA VAL A 72 9.15 3.20 -13.38
C VAL A 72 8.68 2.34 -12.19
N ALA A 73 9.61 1.70 -11.48
CA ALA A 73 9.29 0.88 -10.31
C ALA A 73 8.86 1.73 -9.09
N ASP A 74 9.00 3.05 -9.16
CA ASP A 74 8.39 4.02 -8.24
C ASP A 74 6.84 3.94 -8.19
N VAL A 75 6.22 3.21 -9.12
CA VAL A 75 4.81 2.76 -9.04
C VAL A 75 4.47 2.12 -7.69
N GLY A 76 5.44 1.53 -7.00
CA GLY A 76 5.27 1.02 -5.63
C GLY A 76 4.64 2.03 -4.67
N VAL A 77 4.98 3.33 -4.79
CA VAL A 77 4.40 4.40 -3.93
C VAL A 77 2.91 4.55 -4.22
N ALA A 78 2.52 4.53 -5.49
CA ALA A 78 1.12 4.62 -5.86
C ALA A 78 0.32 3.40 -5.39
N VAL A 79 0.92 2.20 -5.43
CA VAL A 79 0.32 1.00 -4.85
C VAL A 79 0.11 1.16 -3.35
N PHE A 80 1.07 1.74 -2.60
CA PHE A 80 0.89 2.07 -1.19
C PHE A 80 -0.28 3.04 -0.98
N PHE A 81 -0.38 4.13 -1.74
CA PHE A 81 -1.47 5.09 -1.60
C PHE A 81 -2.86 4.50 -1.91
N VAL A 82 -2.98 3.70 -2.98
CA VAL A 82 -4.24 2.99 -3.29
C VAL A 82 -4.58 1.98 -2.18
N LEU A 83 -3.59 1.23 -1.70
CA LEU A 83 -3.79 0.27 -0.61
C LEU A 83 -4.20 0.98 0.69
N SER A 84 -3.56 2.10 1.02
CA SER A 84 -3.88 2.95 2.17
C SER A 84 -5.30 3.50 2.03
N GLY A 85 -5.69 4.06 0.88
CA GLY A 85 -7.06 4.48 0.61
C GLY A 85 -8.09 3.38 0.90
N PHE A 86 -7.81 2.15 0.45
CA PHE A 86 -8.68 0.99 0.69
C PHE A 86 -8.73 0.57 2.17
N VAL A 87 -7.58 0.26 2.77
CA VAL A 87 -7.49 -0.32 4.13
C VAL A 87 -8.00 0.67 5.17
N ILE A 88 -7.65 1.95 5.03
CA ILE A 88 -7.99 2.99 6.00
C ILE A 88 -9.47 3.33 5.95
N TYR A 89 -10.04 3.46 4.75
CA TYR A 89 -11.43 3.90 4.58
C TYR A 89 -12.45 2.77 4.74
N ARG A 90 -12.05 1.50 4.53
CA ARG A 90 -12.93 0.32 4.67
C ARG A 90 -13.81 0.30 5.92
N PRO A 91 -13.31 0.50 7.16
CA PRO A 91 -14.18 0.50 8.35
C PRO A 91 -15.18 1.66 8.36
N PHE A 92 -14.84 2.83 7.79
CA PHE A 92 -15.77 3.95 7.66
C PHE A 92 -16.86 3.64 6.63
N ALA A 93 -16.48 3.13 5.46
CA ALA A 93 -17.41 2.72 4.41
C ALA A 93 -18.36 1.60 4.89
N ALA A 94 -17.87 0.64 5.68
CA ALA A 94 -18.69 -0.40 6.28
C ALA A 94 -19.71 0.15 7.28
N ALA A 95 -19.30 1.10 8.13
CA ALA A 95 -20.21 1.76 9.07
C ALA A 95 -21.27 2.62 8.35
N HIS A 96 -20.87 3.35 7.30
CA HIS A 96 -21.81 4.08 6.44
C HIS A 96 -22.80 3.16 5.71
N ALA A 97 -22.36 1.94 5.35
CA ALA A 97 -23.19 0.93 4.71
C ALA A 97 -24.19 0.26 5.65
N GLY A 98 -23.72 -0.19 6.81
CA GLY A 98 -24.53 -0.93 7.78
C GLY A 98 -25.24 -0.07 8.83
N GLY A 99 -25.08 1.26 8.78
CA GLY A 99 -25.63 2.17 9.81
C GLY A 99 -24.96 2.05 11.19
N GLY A 100 -23.82 1.36 11.27
CA GLY A 100 -23.08 1.12 12.51
C GLY A 100 -22.22 2.32 12.95
N PRO A 101 -21.58 2.21 14.13
CA PRO A 101 -20.69 3.25 14.63
C PRO A 101 -19.44 3.38 13.75
N VAL A 102 -19.11 4.61 13.34
CA VAL A 102 -17.85 4.91 12.64
C VAL A 102 -16.67 4.89 13.62
N PRO A 103 -15.44 4.57 13.17
CA PRO A 103 -14.27 4.69 14.00
C PRO A 103 -14.11 6.11 14.57
N GLU A 104 -13.94 6.22 15.89
CA GLU A 104 -13.63 7.48 16.57
C GLU A 104 -12.26 8.04 16.12
N ALA A 105 -12.18 9.37 15.95
CA ALA A 105 -11.01 10.04 15.40
C ALA A 105 -9.74 9.88 16.26
N VAL A 106 -9.80 10.20 17.56
CA VAL A 106 -8.63 10.15 18.46
C VAL A 106 -8.04 8.73 18.57
N PRO A 107 -8.83 7.67 18.86
CA PRO A 107 -8.29 6.31 18.86
C PRO A 107 -7.75 5.88 17.49
N PHE A 108 -8.37 6.36 16.41
CA PHE A 108 -7.90 6.09 15.06
C PHE A 108 -6.52 6.72 14.83
N TRP A 109 -6.34 8.01 15.07
CA TRP A 109 -5.06 8.70 14.89
C TRP A 109 -3.97 8.10 15.77
N TRP A 110 -4.26 7.79 17.02
CA TRP A 110 -3.32 7.15 17.94
C TRP A 110 -2.78 5.81 17.39
N ARG A 111 -3.67 4.95 16.89
CA ARG A 111 -3.27 3.66 16.29
C ARG A 111 -2.41 3.84 15.04
N ARG A 112 -2.63 4.91 14.27
CA ARG A 112 -1.82 5.22 13.08
C ARG A 112 -0.46 5.80 13.47
N ALA A 113 -0.43 6.72 14.41
CA ALA A 113 0.81 7.27 14.97
C ALA A 113 1.71 6.15 15.52
N LEU A 114 1.17 5.26 16.38
CA LEU A 114 1.91 4.12 16.92
C LEU A 114 2.37 3.11 15.85
N ARG A 115 1.71 3.05 14.70
CA ARG A 115 2.09 2.14 13.60
C ARG A 115 3.25 2.70 12.78
N VAL A 116 3.35 4.02 12.63
CA VAL A 116 4.25 4.69 11.67
C VAL A 116 5.43 5.35 12.38
N LEU A 117 5.16 6.19 13.37
CA LEU A 117 6.16 7.10 13.96
C LEU A 117 7.29 6.39 14.70
N PRO A 118 7.06 5.35 15.52
CA PRO A 118 8.16 4.75 16.27
C PRO A 118 9.25 4.14 15.40
N ALA A 119 8.87 3.35 14.38
CA ALA A 119 9.83 2.78 13.45
C ALA A 119 10.47 3.86 12.55
N TYR A 120 9.72 4.89 12.17
CA TYR A 120 10.28 6.04 11.46
C TYR A 120 11.36 6.76 12.28
N TRP A 121 11.07 7.09 13.55
CA TRP A 121 12.03 7.74 14.44
C TRP A 121 13.25 6.87 14.72
N PHE A 122 13.05 5.56 14.89
CA PHE A 122 14.15 4.62 15.03
C PHE A 122 15.06 4.62 13.81
N ALA A 123 14.50 4.62 12.59
CA ALA A 123 15.27 4.74 11.37
C ALA A 123 15.96 6.10 11.24
N LEU A 124 15.25 7.20 11.51
CA LEU A 124 15.79 8.56 11.41
C LEU A 124 16.99 8.77 12.32
N VAL A 125 16.85 8.42 13.61
CA VAL A 125 17.93 8.53 14.60
C VAL A 125 19.04 7.53 14.32
N GLY A 126 18.71 6.31 13.91
CA GLY A 126 19.71 5.28 13.60
C GLY A 126 20.56 5.65 12.39
N LEU A 127 19.96 6.14 11.31
CA LEU A 127 20.70 6.62 10.13
C LEU A 127 21.58 7.83 10.46
N TRP A 128 21.10 8.74 11.31
CA TRP A 128 21.91 9.86 11.82
C TRP A 128 23.10 9.36 12.65
N ALA A 129 22.87 8.43 13.59
CA ALA A 129 23.91 7.87 14.44
C ALA A 129 24.97 7.06 13.66
N LEU A 130 24.57 6.45 12.54
CA LEU A 130 25.47 5.74 11.62
C LEU A 130 26.23 6.69 10.67
N GLY A 131 25.98 8.00 10.72
CA GLY A 131 26.58 8.97 9.80
C GLY A 131 26.07 8.83 8.35
N LEU A 132 24.96 8.12 8.15
CA LEU A 132 24.30 7.97 6.84
C LEU A 132 23.37 9.14 6.52
N ASN A 133 23.05 9.96 7.52
CA ASN A 133 22.30 11.21 7.39
C ASN A 133 22.93 12.29 8.26
N SER A 134 22.86 13.53 7.81
CA SER A 134 23.27 14.71 8.57
C SER A 134 22.15 15.76 8.53
N PHE A 135 22.11 16.60 9.56
CA PHE A 135 21.17 17.71 9.66
C PHE A 135 21.94 18.98 9.99
N ASN A 136 21.64 20.07 9.30
CA ASN A 136 22.37 21.34 9.46
C ASN A 136 21.80 22.20 10.59
N SER A 137 20.61 21.87 11.10
CA SER A 137 19.97 22.61 12.20
C SER A 137 18.97 21.76 12.97
N VAL A 138 18.62 22.20 14.17
CA VAL A 138 17.51 21.63 14.97
C VAL A 138 16.18 21.74 14.23
N GLY A 139 15.97 22.83 13.47
CA GLY A 139 14.76 23.02 12.68
C GLY A 139 14.60 21.98 11.57
N GLU A 140 15.69 21.65 10.89
CA GLU A 140 15.73 20.60 9.87
C GLU A 140 15.41 19.23 10.49
N PHE A 141 16.08 18.88 11.60
CA PHE A 141 15.78 17.65 12.32
C PHE A 141 14.31 17.58 12.78
N ALA A 142 13.77 18.68 13.31
CA ALA A 142 12.37 18.75 13.74
C ALA A 142 11.39 18.60 12.57
N ALA A 143 11.67 19.20 11.41
CA ALA A 143 10.87 19.04 10.20
C ALA A 143 10.87 17.59 9.71
N GLN A 144 12.01 16.91 9.77
CA GLN A 144 12.14 15.48 9.46
C GLN A 144 11.39 14.63 10.47
N ALA A 145 11.69 14.77 11.77
CA ALA A 145 11.07 14.00 12.85
C ALA A 145 9.53 14.12 12.89
N SER A 146 8.98 15.27 12.50
CA SER A 146 7.54 15.51 12.41
C SER A 146 6.92 15.14 11.05
N LEU A 147 7.71 14.68 10.08
CA LEU A 147 7.29 14.44 8.70
C LEU A 147 6.67 15.67 8.02
N THR A 148 7.10 16.87 8.41
CA THR A 148 6.67 18.16 7.81
C THR A 148 7.69 18.73 6.82
N HIS A 149 8.84 18.08 6.65
CA HIS A 149 9.91 18.46 5.72
C HIS A 149 9.44 18.69 4.27
N VAL A 150 8.37 18.02 3.82
CA VAL A 150 7.77 18.25 2.48
C VAL A 150 7.15 19.63 2.29
N PHE A 151 6.92 20.40 3.37
CA PHE A 151 6.33 21.74 3.31
C PHE A 151 7.38 22.87 3.35
N ALA A 152 8.67 22.53 3.41
CA ALA A 152 9.76 23.48 3.56
C ALA A 152 10.77 23.34 2.41
N PRO A 153 11.11 24.43 1.69
CA PRO A 153 12.05 24.42 0.56
C PRO A 153 13.39 23.74 0.89
N GLY A 154 13.94 23.01 -0.08
CA GLY A 154 15.15 22.18 0.07
C GLY A 154 15.05 20.92 0.93
N LEU A 155 14.01 20.71 1.77
CA LEU A 155 14.04 19.63 2.78
C LEU A 155 13.38 18.31 2.34
N ALA A 156 12.61 18.29 1.24
CA ALA A 156 11.78 17.16 0.84
C ALA A 156 12.52 15.81 0.66
N PHE A 157 13.79 15.86 0.23
CA PHE A 157 14.61 14.68 -0.03
C PHE A 157 15.81 14.55 0.93
N GLN A 158 15.88 15.40 1.97
CA GLN A 158 16.89 15.28 3.02
C GLN A 158 16.51 14.20 4.03
N GLY A 159 17.48 13.71 4.81
CA GLY A 159 17.26 12.65 5.79
C GLY A 159 16.81 11.34 5.13
N ILE A 160 15.60 10.88 5.42
CA ILE A 160 15.04 9.69 4.74
C ILE A 160 14.34 10.19 3.48
N SER A 161 15.04 10.21 2.34
CA SER A 161 14.58 10.86 1.11
C SER A 161 13.21 10.37 0.63
N GLN A 162 12.92 9.08 0.75
CA GLN A 162 11.65 8.46 0.40
C GLN A 162 10.53 8.72 1.43
N SER A 163 10.79 9.38 2.56
CA SER A 163 9.80 9.61 3.61
C SER A 163 8.74 10.66 3.28
N TRP A 164 8.90 11.41 2.17
CA TRP A 164 7.87 12.32 1.67
C TRP A 164 6.52 11.59 1.46
N SER A 165 6.54 10.32 1.05
CA SER A 165 5.31 9.54 0.86
C SER A 165 4.62 9.23 2.20
N LEU A 166 5.38 9.10 3.29
CA LEU A 166 4.85 8.95 4.65
C LEU A 166 4.19 10.24 5.12
N SER A 167 4.75 11.41 4.79
CA SER A 167 4.10 12.70 5.03
C SER A 167 2.74 12.79 4.34
N VAL A 168 2.65 12.32 3.09
CA VAL A 168 1.38 12.22 2.34
C VAL A 168 0.40 11.26 3.04
N GLU A 169 0.86 10.07 3.44
CA GLU A 169 0.01 9.11 4.15
C GLU A 169 -0.50 9.63 5.50
N LEU A 170 0.36 10.25 6.31
CA LEU A 170 -0.04 10.84 7.59
C LEU A 170 -1.06 11.97 7.39
N SER A 171 -0.86 12.80 6.36
CA SER A 171 -1.84 13.83 5.98
C SER A 171 -3.18 13.19 5.60
N PHE A 172 -3.17 12.09 4.84
CA PHE A 172 -4.39 11.34 4.53
C PHE A 172 -5.06 10.79 5.80
N TYR A 173 -4.29 10.19 6.70
CA TYR A 173 -4.82 9.67 7.97
C TYR A 173 -5.43 10.78 8.83
N ALA A 174 -4.83 11.97 8.85
CA ALA A 174 -5.38 13.12 9.56
C ALA A 174 -6.78 13.49 9.05
N ILE A 175 -6.98 13.52 7.73
CA ILE A 175 -8.24 14.00 7.13
C ILE A 175 -9.36 12.95 7.04
N VAL A 176 -9.07 11.64 7.06
CA VAL A 176 -10.11 10.60 6.85
C VAL A 176 -11.28 10.68 7.87
N PRO A 177 -11.03 10.78 9.19
CA PRO A 177 -12.12 10.97 10.14
C PRO A 177 -12.92 12.25 9.90
N LEU A 178 -12.26 13.32 9.41
CA LEU A 178 -12.91 14.60 9.07
C LEU A 178 -13.80 14.47 7.83
N ILE A 179 -13.35 13.73 6.81
CA ILE A 179 -14.15 13.38 5.63
C ILE A 179 -15.39 12.59 6.05
N SER A 180 -15.23 11.57 6.91
CA SER A 180 -16.37 10.80 7.42
C SER A 180 -17.33 11.68 8.23
N TRP A 181 -16.81 12.57 9.08
CA TRP A 181 -17.63 13.51 9.85
C TRP A 181 -18.42 14.46 8.93
N ALA A 182 -17.76 15.05 7.92
CA ALA A 182 -18.41 15.92 6.94
C ALA A 182 -19.47 15.18 6.10
N LEU A 183 -19.28 13.88 5.85
CA LEU A 183 -20.29 12.99 5.25
C LEU A 183 -21.45 12.66 6.19
N ARG A 184 -21.32 12.81 7.51
CA ARG A 184 -22.39 12.53 8.47
C ARG A 184 -23.13 13.76 8.96
N ARG A 185 -22.59 14.97 8.73
CA ARG A 185 -23.21 16.24 9.19
C ARG A 185 -24.58 16.57 8.58
N ARG A 186 -24.95 16.00 7.44
CA ARG A 186 -26.29 16.24 6.86
C ARG A 186 -27.24 15.21 7.44
N ARG A 187 -28.51 15.60 7.65
CA ARG A 187 -29.56 14.75 8.20
C ARG A 187 -29.70 13.44 7.39
N GLY A 188 -29.89 12.34 8.09
CA GLY A 188 -30.09 11.01 7.52
C GLY A 188 -28.81 10.18 7.32
N PRO A 189 -28.96 8.89 6.97
CA PRO A 189 -27.84 7.99 6.73
C PRO A 189 -26.99 8.42 5.53
N VAL A 190 -25.73 8.01 5.51
CA VAL A 190 -24.82 8.29 4.38
C VAL A 190 -25.26 7.46 3.18
N SER A 191 -25.91 8.12 2.21
CA SER A 191 -26.38 7.49 0.99
C SER A 191 -25.23 7.10 0.05
N ASN A 192 -25.43 6.04 -0.75
CA ASN A 192 -24.47 5.57 -1.75
C ASN A 192 -24.03 6.71 -2.69
N ARG A 193 -24.99 7.48 -3.21
CA ARG A 193 -24.71 8.60 -4.14
C ARG A 193 -23.78 9.63 -3.51
N ARG A 194 -23.99 9.96 -2.23
CA ARG A 194 -23.19 10.96 -1.52
C ARG A 194 -21.76 10.48 -1.29
N GLU A 195 -21.58 9.21 -0.92
CA GLU A 195 -20.28 8.62 -0.69
C GLU A 195 -19.48 8.51 -2.00
N TRP A 196 -20.11 8.05 -3.09
CA TRP A 196 -19.50 8.03 -4.42
C TRP A 196 -19.20 9.42 -4.97
N ALA A 197 -20.07 10.41 -4.75
CA ALA A 197 -19.80 11.80 -5.13
C ALA A 197 -18.61 12.38 -4.37
N MET A 198 -18.44 12.04 -3.09
CA MET A 198 -17.26 12.43 -2.31
C MET A 198 -15.99 11.80 -2.90
N VAL A 199 -16.00 10.50 -3.18
CA VAL A 199 -14.82 9.82 -3.75
C VAL A 199 -14.47 10.38 -5.13
N ALA A 200 -15.46 10.60 -6.00
CA ALA A 200 -15.27 11.23 -7.30
C ALA A 200 -14.76 12.68 -7.17
N GLY A 201 -15.26 13.42 -6.18
CA GLY A 201 -14.80 14.78 -5.87
C GLY A 201 -13.33 14.81 -5.43
N LEU A 202 -12.89 13.88 -4.57
CA LEU A 202 -11.49 13.75 -4.18
C LEU A 202 -10.59 13.41 -5.38
N PHE A 203 -11.04 12.47 -6.23
CA PHE A 203 -10.30 12.12 -7.44
C PHE A 203 -10.16 13.32 -8.38
N ALA A 204 -11.27 14.02 -8.67
CA ALA A 204 -11.27 15.19 -9.52
C ALA A 204 -10.43 16.34 -8.93
N ALA A 205 -10.48 16.55 -7.61
CA ALA A 205 -9.67 17.56 -6.93
C ALA A 205 -8.18 17.24 -7.05
N GLY A 206 -7.78 15.99 -6.82
CA GLY A 206 -6.38 15.57 -6.95
C GLY A 206 -5.84 15.77 -8.35
N TYR A 207 -6.62 15.35 -9.35
CA TYR A 207 -6.30 15.57 -10.75
C TYR A 207 -6.21 17.07 -11.08
N ALA A 208 -7.19 17.88 -10.68
CA ALA A 208 -7.26 19.30 -10.99
C ALA A 208 -6.11 20.10 -10.35
N VAL A 209 -5.83 19.89 -9.06
CA VAL A 209 -4.72 20.57 -8.36
C VAL A 209 -3.39 20.25 -9.05
N ARG A 210 -3.15 18.97 -9.36
CA ARG A 210 -1.95 18.52 -10.04
C ARG A 210 -1.83 19.09 -11.45
N PHE A 211 -2.93 19.13 -12.21
CA PHE A 211 -2.97 19.74 -13.53
C PHE A 211 -2.65 21.23 -13.48
N VAL A 212 -3.23 21.99 -12.55
CA VAL A 212 -2.94 23.42 -12.38
C VAL A 212 -1.48 23.65 -12.03
N LEU A 213 -0.92 22.85 -11.12
CA LEU A 213 0.49 22.97 -10.72
C LEU A 213 1.45 22.64 -11.86
N SER A 214 1.07 21.74 -12.78
CA SER A 214 1.88 21.33 -13.94
C SER A 214 1.81 22.29 -15.14
N LEU A 215 1.02 23.37 -15.06
CA LEU A 215 0.94 24.42 -16.10
C LEU A 215 2.18 25.32 -16.20
N GLY A 216 3.15 25.17 -15.31
CA GLY A 216 4.43 25.86 -15.41
C GLY A 216 5.57 24.86 -15.43
N GLU A 217 6.71 25.34 -15.92
CA GLU A 217 7.94 24.55 -15.95
C GLU A 217 8.41 24.29 -14.52
N VAL A 218 8.34 23.02 -14.13
CA VAL A 218 8.78 22.54 -12.82
C VAL A 218 9.50 21.23 -13.09
N THR A 219 10.80 21.19 -12.82
CA THR A 219 11.61 19.99 -12.94
C THR A 219 11.40 19.07 -11.75
N TRP A 220 11.68 17.78 -11.94
CA TRP A 220 11.68 16.84 -10.83
C TRP A 220 12.85 17.18 -9.90
N GLY A 221 12.63 17.10 -8.58
CA GLY A 221 13.65 17.52 -7.60
C GLY A 221 13.76 19.03 -7.41
N ASP A 222 12.90 19.84 -8.06
CA ASP A 222 12.80 21.28 -7.77
C ASP A 222 12.54 21.51 -6.27
N SER A 223 13.50 22.19 -5.64
CA SER A 223 13.52 22.46 -4.21
C SER A 223 12.67 23.67 -3.81
N THR A 224 12.01 24.33 -4.76
CA THR A 224 11.02 25.37 -4.49
C THR A 224 9.76 24.79 -3.85
N LEU A 225 8.95 25.64 -3.20
CA LEU A 225 7.62 25.25 -2.71
C LEU A 225 6.74 24.65 -3.81
N ARG A 226 6.90 25.11 -5.05
CA ARG A 226 6.12 24.60 -6.18
C ARG A 226 6.53 23.17 -6.54
N GLY A 227 7.83 22.88 -6.66
CA GLY A 227 8.33 21.52 -6.87
C GLY A 227 7.85 20.57 -5.77
N MET A 228 7.96 21.00 -4.52
CA MET A 228 7.51 20.21 -3.36
C MET A 228 6.01 19.95 -3.32
N SER A 229 5.20 20.80 -3.93
CA SER A 229 3.74 20.64 -3.90
C SER A 229 3.26 19.35 -4.58
N PHE A 230 4.06 18.75 -5.46
CA PHE A 230 3.80 17.43 -6.06
C PHE A 230 4.01 16.25 -5.10
N LEU A 231 4.62 16.51 -3.94
CA LEU A 231 4.82 15.57 -2.84
C LEU A 231 3.81 15.79 -1.71
N TRP A 232 2.76 16.59 -1.94
CA TRP A 232 1.72 16.86 -0.95
C TRP A 232 0.50 15.96 -1.16
N LEU A 233 -0.36 15.89 -0.14
CA LEU A 233 -1.63 15.17 -0.26
C LEU A 233 -2.52 15.68 -1.40
N PRO A 234 -2.73 17.00 -1.60
CA PRO A 234 -3.63 17.47 -2.65
C PRO A 234 -3.26 17.00 -4.06
N THR A 235 -1.99 16.79 -4.38
CA THR A 235 -1.55 16.30 -5.70
C THR A 235 -1.62 14.78 -5.85
N ASN A 236 -1.82 14.04 -4.75
CA ASN A 236 -1.81 12.58 -4.69
C ASN A 236 -3.14 11.98 -4.19
N ILE A 237 -4.10 12.80 -3.77
CA ILE A 237 -5.37 12.36 -3.16
C ILE A 237 -6.23 11.51 -4.12
N ASP A 238 -6.00 11.64 -5.43
CA ASP A 238 -6.66 10.84 -6.47
C ASP A 238 -6.31 9.35 -6.36
N LEU A 239 -5.06 9.01 -6.04
CA LEU A 239 -4.65 7.62 -5.77
C LEU A 239 -5.33 7.05 -4.52
N PHE A 240 -5.42 7.83 -3.44
CA PHE A 240 -6.17 7.42 -2.25
C PHE A 240 -7.66 7.26 -2.57
N ALA A 241 -8.22 8.15 -3.40
CA ALA A 241 -9.62 8.07 -3.82
C ALA A 241 -9.93 6.78 -4.60
N ILE A 242 -8.99 6.27 -5.42
CA ILE A 242 -9.13 4.93 -6.05
C ILE A 242 -9.25 3.84 -4.98
N GLY A 243 -8.40 3.88 -3.96
CA GLY A 243 -8.49 2.97 -2.81
C GLY A 243 -9.81 3.10 -2.05
N MET A 244 -10.26 4.33 -1.79
CA MET A 244 -11.53 4.62 -1.14
C MET A 244 -12.73 4.12 -1.97
N ALA A 245 -12.67 4.25 -3.30
CA ALA A 245 -13.66 3.70 -4.22
C ALA A 245 -13.77 2.18 -4.06
N LEU A 246 -12.64 1.48 -3.96
CA LEU A 246 -12.60 0.05 -3.67
C LEU A 246 -13.23 -0.29 -2.32
N ALA A 247 -13.01 0.56 -1.30
CA ALA A 247 -13.58 0.37 0.03
C ALA A 247 -15.10 0.56 0.04
N VAL A 248 -15.62 1.59 -0.64
CA VAL A 248 -17.06 1.84 -0.80
C VAL A 248 -17.70 0.70 -1.60
N PHE A 249 -17.11 0.35 -2.75
CA PHE A 249 -17.54 -0.79 -3.54
C PHE A 249 -17.55 -2.06 -2.68
N HIS A 250 -16.53 -2.27 -1.84
CA HIS A 250 -16.45 -3.44 -0.99
C HIS A 250 -17.53 -3.47 0.10
N ALA A 251 -17.71 -2.38 0.83
CA ALA A 251 -18.69 -2.28 1.89
C ALA A 251 -20.11 -2.50 1.37
N ARG A 252 -20.46 -1.86 0.26
CA ARG A 252 -21.82 -1.89 -0.29
C ARG A 252 -22.16 -3.20 -1.00
N ASN A 253 -21.18 -3.84 -1.65
CA ASN A 253 -21.45 -5.06 -2.43
C ASN A 253 -21.09 -6.36 -1.69
N PHE A 254 -20.28 -6.34 -0.62
CA PHE A 254 -19.73 -7.56 -0.01
C PHE A 254 -19.84 -7.69 1.50
N VAL A 255 -20.33 -6.67 2.20
CA VAL A 255 -20.54 -6.70 3.67
C VAL A 255 -22.03 -6.69 4.03
N GLY A 256 -22.95 -6.58 3.07
CA GLY A 256 -24.38 -6.76 3.28
C GLY A 256 -24.92 -8.01 2.58
N ASP A 257 -25.86 -8.70 3.23
CA ASP A 257 -26.79 -9.60 2.54
C ASP A 257 -27.76 -8.71 1.73
N GLY A 258 -27.83 -8.90 0.41
CA GLY A 258 -28.97 -8.38 -0.39
C GLY A 258 -28.80 -7.15 -1.28
N LEU A 259 -27.59 -6.62 -1.58
CA LEU A 259 -27.52 -5.48 -2.53
C LEU A 259 -27.69 -5.89 -4.00
N ALA A 260 -27.42 -7.15 -4.36
CA ALA A 260 -27.71 -7.65 -5.71
C ALA A 260 -29.23 -7.67 -6.00
N GLU A 261 -30.07 -7.76 -4.96
CA GLU A 261 -31.53 -7.74 -5.06
C GLU A 261 -32.09 -6.32 -5.25
N THR A 262 -31.35 -5.28 -4.86
CA THR A 262 -31.76 -3.87 -4.98
C THR A 262 -31.16 -3.16 -6.21
N LEU A 263 -30.18 -3.75 -6.88
CA LEU A 263 -29.60 -3.20 -8.10
C LEU A 263 -30.47 -3.52 -9.32
N ARG A 264 -30.57 -2.57 -10.27
CA ARG A 264 -31.18 -2.84 -11.59
C ARG A 264 -30.52 -4.10 -12.20
N PRO A 265 -31.26 -4.96 -12.91
CA PRO A 265 -30.74 -6.26 -13.40
C PRO A 265 -29.42 -6.17 -14.18
N ARG A 266 -29.25 -5.12 -14.99
CA ARG A 266 -28.00 -4.86 -15.73
C ARG A 266 -26.81 -4.55 -14.82
N ALA A 267 -27.02 -3.79 -13.75
CA ALA A 267 -25.98 -3.48 -12.77
C ALA A 267 -25.61 -4.73 -11.96
N ALA A 268 -26.59 -5.54 -11.56
CA ALA A 268 -26.34 -6.82 -10.90
C ALA A 268 -25.52 -7.78 -11.79
N ALA A 269 -25.83 -7.87 -13.09
CA ALA A 269 -25.07 -8.69 -14.04
C ALA A 269 -23.62 -8.21 -14.23
N VAL A 270 -23.37 -6.90 -14.28
CA VAL A 270 -22.01 -6.34 -14.35
C VAL A 270 -21.25 -6.64 -13.05
N VAL A 271 -21.86 -6.40 -11.89
CA VAL A 271 -21.27 -6.71 -10.58
C VAL A 271 -20.97 -8.21 -10.45
N GLY A 272 -21.85 -9.09 -10.94
CA GLY A 272 -21.63 -10.54 -10.97
C GLY A 272 -20.49 -10.97 -11.89
N ARG A 273 -20.30 -10.31 -13.04
CA ARG A 273 -19.13 -10.53 -13.91
C ARG A 273 -17.84 -10.06 -13.25
N LEU A 274 -17.83 -8.85 -12.69
CA LEU A 274 -16.70 -8.32 -11.92
C LEU A 274 -16.36 -9.21 -10.71
N HIS A 275 -17.37 -9.79 -10.07
CA HIS A 275 -17.19 -10.73 -8.96
C HIS A 275 -16.48 -12.01 -9.39
N ARG A 276 -16.88 -12.60 -10.53
CA ARG A 276 -16.19 -13.77 -11.09
C ARG A 276 -14.77 -13.42 -11.50
N ALA A 277 -14.57 -12.31 -12.21
CA ALA A 277 -13.26 -11.86 -12.65
C ALA A 277 -12.32 -11.56 -11.46
N GLY A 278 -12.82 -10.94 -10.39
CA GLY A 278 -12.03 -10.58 -9.22
C GLY A 278 -11.59 -11.75 -8.34
N ARG A 279 -12.11 -12.97 -8.55
CA ARG A 279 -11.64 -14.16 -7.82
C ARG A 279 -10.31 -14.70 -8.36
N ALA A 280 -10.00 -14.43 -9.63
CA ALA A 280 -8.77 -14.86 -10.27
C ALA A 280 -7.71 -13.77 -10.14
N VAL A 281 -6.83 -13.86 -9.14
CA VAL A 281 -5.80 -12.83 -8.89
C VAL A 281 -4.80 -12.72 -10.05
N GLY A 282 -4.43 -13.84 -10.66
CA GLY A 282 -3.42 -13.89 -11.73
C GLY A 282 -3.70 -12.97 -12.92
N PRO A 283 -4.85 -13.07 -13.60
CA PRO A 283 -5.19 -12.19 -14.72
C PRO A 283 -5.11 -10.69 -14.41
N TRP A 284 -5.55 -10.26 -13.22
CA TRP A 284 -5.44 -8.86 -12.82
C TRP A 284 -3.99 -8.41 -12.61
N TRP A 285 -3.15 -9.30 -12.07
CA TRP A 285 -1.73 -9.03 -11.90
C TRP A 285 -0.98 -9.06 -13.23
N LEU A 286 -1.41 -9.87 -14.21
CA LEU A 286 -0.92 -9.81 -15.59
C LEU A 286 -1.31 -8.48 -16.26
N VAL A 287 -2.52 -7.99 -16.04
CA VAL A 287 -2.93 -6.65 -16.51
C VAL A 287 -2.05 -5.58 -15.88
N ALA A 288 -1.80 -5.64 -14.56
CA ALA A 288 -0.91 -4.71 -13.87
C ALA A 288 0.52 -4.74 -14.44
N ALA A 289 1.07 -5.95 -14.65
CA ALA A 289 2.40 -6.13 -15.24
C ALA A 289 2.48 -5.64 -16.69
N ALA A 290 1.44 -5.92 -17.50
CA ALA A 290 1.35 -5.44 -18.88
C ALA A 290 1.26 -3.91 -18.93
N LEU A 291 0.44 -3.29 -18.09
CA LEU A 291 0.36 -1.83 -17.98
C LEU A 291 1.71 -1.22 -17.58
N LEU A 292 2.40 -1.82 -16.62
CA LEU A 292 3.73 -1.36 -16.20
C LEU A 292 4.74 -1.49 -17.34
N ALA A 293 4.80 -2.64 -18.02
CA ALA A 293 5.72 -2.88 -19.13
C ALA A 293 5.44 -1.96 -20.32
N LEU A 294 4.16 -1.76 -20.68
CA LEU A 294 3.75 -0.84 -21.74
C LEU A 294 4.09 0.60 -21.37
N TYR A 295 3.89 1.00 -20.12
CA TYR A 295 4.25 2.33 -19.65
C TYR A 295 5.77 2.54 -19.65
N ALA A 296 6.53 1.57 -19.13
CA ALA A 296 7.98 1.54 -19.16
C ALA A 296 8.52 1.65 -20.60
N TYR A 297 7.90 0.95 -21.55
CA TYR A 297 8.27 1.02 -22.97
C TYR A 297 7.91 2.36 -23.60
N ALA A 298 6.70 2.87 -23.33
CA ALA A 298 6.20 4.11 -23.92
C ALA A 298 6.88 5.37 -23.38
N VAL A 299 7.41 5.32 -22.15
CA VAL A 299 8.20 6.40 -21.55
C VAL A 299 9.68 6.18 -21.78
N GLY A 300 10.16 4.94 -21.86
CA GLY A 300 11.59 4.63 -21.89
C GLY A 300 12.28 5.04 -20.57
N PRO A 301 13.62 5.06 -20.55
CA PRO A 301 14.37 5.75 -19.51
C PRO A 301 14.37 7.26 -19.78
N ALA A 302 13.23 7.84 -20.16
CA ALA A 302 13.15 9.27 -20.42
C ALA A 302 13.69 10.05 -19.23
N ASP A 303 14.48 11.10 -19.52
CA ASP A 303 15.03 11.94 -18.49
C ASP A 303 13.92 12.43 -17.56
N PHE A 304 14.06 12.11 -16.28
CA PHE A 304 13.26 12.71 -15.21
C PHE A 304 13.33 14.25 -15.23
N ASP A 305 14.26 14.83 -15.99
CA ASP A 305 14.37 16.27 -16.30
C ASP A 305 13.15 16.86 -17.01
N THR A 306 12.33 16.05 -17.70
CA THR A 306 11.02 16.54 -18.21
C THR A 306 10.06 16.94 -17.08
N GLY A 307 10.36 16.54 -15.84
CA GLY A 307 9.78 17.10 -14.64
C GLY A 307 8.29 16.85 -14.45
N TYR A 308 7.67 17.70 -13.64
CA TYR A 308 6.24 17.67 -13.35
C TYR A 308 5.41 18.41 -14.41
N THR A 309 5.84 18.39 -15.67
CA THR A 309 5.26 19.23 -16.72
C THR A 309 4.09 18.56 -17.46
N GLY A 310 3.03 19.35 -17.68
CA GLY A 310 1.94 19.02 -18.61
C GLY A 310 1.26 17.66 -18.40
N TRP A 311 0.94 17.01 -19.53
CA TRP A 311 0.19 15.75 -19.60
C TRP A 311 1.00 14.53 -19.16
N PHE A 312 2.33 14.62 -19.17
CA PHE A 312 3.19 13.51 -18.78
C PHE A 312 2.89 13.04 -17.35
N TRP A 313 2.90 13.98 -16.40
CA TRP A 313 2.64 13.66 -15.00
C TRP A 313 1.19 13.22 -14.76
N ALA A 314 0.22 13.83 -15.47
CA ALA A 314 -1.19 13.44 -15.50
C ALA A 314 -1.35 11.95 -15.83
N ARG A 315 -0.78 11.54 -16.97
CA ARG A 315 -0.76 10.18 -17.49
C ARG A 315 -0.07 9.21 -16.53
N ARG A 316 1.09 9.57 -15.96
CA ARG A 316 1.83 8.74 -15.00
C ARG A 316 0.94 8.30 -13.84
N GLN A 317 0.33 9.25 -13.12
CA GLN A 317 -0.52 8.89 -11.98
C GLN A 317 -1.75 8.09 -12.38
N LEU A 318 -2.36 8.38 -13.53
CA LEU A 318 -3.52 7.62 -13.96
C LEU A 318 -3.13 6.15 -14.18
N THR A 319 -2.04 5.91 -14.92
CA THR A 319 -1.51 4.56 -15.16
C THR A 319 -1.15 3.88 -13.84
N TYR A 320 -0.46 4.57 -12.93
CA TYR A 320 -0.06 4.03 -11.64
C TYR A 320 -1.26 3.71 -10.75
N GLY A 321 -2.29 4.56 -10.77
CA GLY A 321 -3.56 4.32 -10.10
C GLY A 321 -4.31 3.11 -10.66
N LEU A 322 -4.29 2.90 -11.99
CA LEU A 322 -4.87 1.71 -12.63
C LEU A 322 -4.10 0.43 -12.28
N ILE A 323 -2.76 0.50 -12.21
CA ILE A 323 -1.91 -0.60 -11.72
C ILE A 323 -2.27 -0.93 -10.27
N GLY A 324 -2.32 0.07 -9.39
CA GLY A 324 -2.73 -0.09 -8.00
C GLY A 324 -4.14 -0.69 -7.85
N LEU A 325 -5.09 -0.21 -8.66
CA LEU A 325 -6.44 -0.77 -8.73
C LEU A 325 -6.42 -2.26 -9.10
N ALA A 326 -5.69 -2.61 -10.16
CA ALA A 326 -5.58 -3.99 -10.64
C ALA A 326 -4.92 -4.92 -9.61
N LEU A 327 -3.95 -4.43 -8.83
CA LEU A 327 -3.29 -5.21 -7.78
C LEU A 327 -4.19 -5.38 -6.53
N VAL A 328 -4.86 -4.31 -6.09
CA VAL A 328 -5.63 -4.27 -4.84
C VAL A 328 -7.04 -4.87 -5.00
N PHE A 329 -7.72 -4.63 -6.12
CA PHE A 329 -9.09 -5.10 -6.36
C PHE A 329 -9.29 -6.61 -6.14
N PRO A 330 -8.52 -7.52 -6.76
CA PRO A 330 -8.71 -8.97 -6.56
C PRO A 330 -8.37 -9.40 -5.12
N LEU A 331 -7.44 -8.73 -4.45
CA LEU A 331 -7.08 -8.99 -3.06
C LEU A 331 -8.08 -8.43 -2.06
N SER A 332 -8.95 -7.50 -2.45
CA SER A 332 -10.07 -7.06 -1.60
C SER A 332 -11.15 -8.13 -1.41
N ARG A 333 -11.15 -9.19 -2.23
CA ARG A 333 -12.24 -10.18 -2.32
C ARG A 333 -12.13 -11.29 -1.27
N ARG A 334 -13.28 -11.73 -0.74
CA ARG A 334 -13.38 -12.98 0.04
C ARG A 334 -13.32 -14.19 -0.90
N GLY A 335 -12.57 -15.22 -0.51
CA GLY A 335 -12.63 -16.55 -1.16
C GLY A 335 -11.93 -16.67 -2.53
N GLY A 336 -11.01 -15.79 -2.90
CA GLY A 336 -10.17 -15.99 -4.09
C GLY A 336 -9.23 -17.19 -3.95
N SER A 337 -8.99 -17.92 -5.03
CA SER A 337 -8.03 -19.03 -5.12
C SER A 337 -7.01 -18.72 -6.22
N GLY A 338 -5.80 -19.30 -6.12
CA GLY A 338 -4.74 -19.10 -7.11
C GLY A 338 -3.35 -19.12 -6.51
N VAL A 339 -2.34 -19.35 -7.35
CA VAL A 339 -0.92 -19.38 -6.93
C VAL A 339 -0.52 -18.04 -6.31
N THR A 340 -0.83 -16.92 -6.95
CA THR A 340 -0.48 -15.58 -6.45
C THR A 340 -0.98 -15.34 -5.02
N ARG A 341 -2.25 -15.65 -4.73
CA ARG A 341 -2.81 -15.48 -3.38
C ARG A 341 -2.15 -16.42 -2.36
N ARG A 342 -1.84 -17.65 -2.76
CA ARG A 342 -1.13 -18.62 -1.91
C ARG A 342 0.29 -18.16 -1.59
N VAL A 343 1.00 -17.61 -2.56
CA VAL A 343 2.36 -17.06 -2.37
C VAL A 343 2.32 -15.85 -1.44
N LEU A 344 1.43 -14.90 -1.65
CA LEU A 344 1.32 -13.71 -0.80
C LEU A 344 0.88 -14.03 0.64
N ALA A 345 -0.01 -15.02 0.80
CA ALA A 345 -0.47 -15.47 2.10
C ALA A 345 0.44 -16.55 2.73
N SER A 346 1.54 -16.91 2.07
CA SER A 346 2.53 -17.83 2.63
C SER A 346 3.27 -17.20 3.80
N THR A 347 3.92 -18.02 4.64
CA THR A 347 4.76 -17.53 5.72
C THR A 347 5.78 -16.50 5.23
N ALA A 348 6.48 -16.79 4.13
CA ALA A 348 7.42 -15.87 3.52
C ALA A 348 6.77 -14.55 3.07
N GLY A 349 5.62 -14.61 2.39
CA GLY A 349 4.89 -13.42 1.95
C GLY A 349 4.40 -12.53 3.11
N VAL A 350 3.96 -13.15 4.21
CA VAL A 350 3.52 -12.44 5.42
C VAL A 350 4.70 -11.79 6.15
N TRP A 351 5.80 -12.51 6.34
CA TRP A 351 7.01 -11.95 6.94
C TRP A 351 7.56 -10.80 6.10
N PHE A 352 7.57 -10.97 4.78
CA PHE A 352 8.00 -9.92 3.86
C PHE A 352 7.09 -8.69 3.93
N GLY A 353 5.78 -8.89 4.05
CA GLY A 353 4.83 -7.82 4.35
C GLY A 353 5.05 -7.15 5.71
N ALA A 354 5.37 -7.93 6.76
CA ALA A 354 5.60 -7.41 8.11
C ALA A 354 6.84 -6.50 8.16
N PHE A 355 7.94 -6.92 7.53
CA PHE A 355 9.19 -6.15 7.48
C PHE A 355 9.25 -5.11 6.36
N SER A 356 8.26 -5.08 5.45
CA SER A 356 8.23 -4.16 4.30
C SER A 356 8.38 -2.69 4.69
N TYR A 357 7.83 -2.28 5.85
CA TYR A 357 7.96 -0.92 6.34
C TYR A 357 9.39 -0.60 6.81
N GLY A 358 10.02 -1.52 7.54
CA GLY A 358 11.43 -1.40 7.91
C GLY A 358 12.33 -1.36 6.68
N LEU A 359 12.16 -2.29 5.73
CA LEU A 359 12.86 -2.26 4.45
C LEU A 359 12.71 -0.90 3.75
N TYR A 360 11.48 -0.40 3.67
CA TYR A 360 11.17 0.90 3.07
C TYR A 360 11.93 2.05 3.72
N LEU A 361 12.08 2.08 5.05
CA LEU A 361 12.78 3.15 5.76
C LEU A 361 14.30 3.13 5.57
N TRP A 362 14.90 1.93 5.56
CA TRP A 362 16.35 1.79 5.66
C TRP A 362 17.08 1.60 4.32
N HIS A 363 16.42 1.06 3.29
CA HIS A 363 17.12 0.61 2.08
C HIS A 363 17.90 1.72 1.34
N ASN A 364 17.30 2.90 1.15
CA ASN A 364 17.84 3.89 0.22
C ASN A 364 19.17 4.48 0.72
N SER A 365 19.29 4.81 2.00
CA SER A 365 20.55 5.32 2.57
C SER A 365 21.70 4.32 2.44
N TRP A 366 21.42 3.01 2.52
CA TRP A 366 22.43 1.98 2.25
C TRP A 366 22.80 1.88 0.78
N ILE A 367 21.82 2.00 -0.12
CA ILE A 367 22.05 2.02 -1.57
C ILE A 367 22.90 3.24 -1.95
N GLU A 368 22.56 4.43 -1.46
CA GLU A 368 23.31 5.67 -1.69
C GLU A 368 24.73 5.59 -1.11
N ARG A 369 24.90 5.01 0.09
CA ARG A 369 26.23 4.79 0.67
C ARG A 369 27.09 3.90 -0.21
N VAL A 370 26.56 2.80 -0.71
CA VAL A 370 27.30 1.92 -1.63
C VAL A 370 27.55 2.61 -2.96
N GLY A 371 26.62 3.41 -3.47
CA GLY A 371 26.86 4.26 -4.63
C GLY A 371 28.06 5.20 -4.44
N THR A 372 28.10 5.93 -3.33
CA THR A 372 29.19 6.88 -3.02
C THR A 372 30.55 6.20 -2.83
N GLU A 373 30.62 5.13 -2.02
CA GLU A 373 31.87 4.39 -1.79
C GLU A 373 32.42 3.73 -3.06
N LEU A 374 31.57 3.37 -4.01
CA LEU A 374 32.01 2.79 -5.27
C LEU A 374 32.39 3.84 -6.32
N THR A 375 31.96 5.09 -6.14
CA THR A 375 32.32 6.21 -7.03
C THR A 375 33.62 6.88 -6.56
N ASP A 376 33.85 6.98 -5.25
CA ASP A 376 35.09 7.44 -4.60
C ASP A 376 35.46 6.48 -3.45
N PRO A 377 36.28 5.44 -3.69
CA PRO A 377 36.59 4.43 -2.69
C PRO A 377 37.40 5.01 -1.52
N THR A 378 36.90 4.80 -0.30
CA THR A 378 37.67 4.99 0.92
C THR A 378 38.87 4.04 0.92
N PRO A 379 40.11 4.53 1.15
CA PRO A 379 41.27 3.66 1.22
C PRO A 379 41.12 2.63 2.35
N GLY A 380 41.06 1.33 2.02
CA GLY A 380 41.15 0.23 2.99
C GLY A 380 39.92 -0.68 3.14
N LEU A 381 38.80 -0.43 2.46
CA LEU A 381 37.68 -1.39 2.40
C LEU A 381 37.83 -2.33 1.19
N PRO A 382 37.78 -3.67 1.37
CA PRO A 382 37.80 -4.60 0.24
C PRO A 382 36.60 -4.35 -0.68
N ALA A 383 36.84 -4.32 -1.99
CA ALA A 383 35.80 -4.40 -3.00
C ALA A 383 34.90 -5.63 -2.76
N ILE A 384 33.73 -5.43 -2.16
CA ILE A 384 32.78 -6.50 -1.93
C ILE A 384 32.17 -6.88 -3.28
N LEU A 385 32.32 -8.15 -3.69
CA LEU A 385 31.63 -8.79 -4.83
C LEU A 385 31.89 -8.17 -6.21
N GLY A 386 33.16 -8.05 -6.62
CA GLY A 386 33.52 -7.71 -8.01
C GLY A 386 33.32 -6.24 -8.39
N THR A 387 33.24 -5.37 -7.39
CA THR A 387 33.14 -3.92 -7.52
C THR A 387 34.51 -3.30 -7.76
N GLY A 388 34.89 -3.08 -9.02
CA GLY A 388 36.04 -2.22 -9.33
C GLY A 388 35.73 -0.74 -8.98
N PRO A 389 36.75 0.12 -8.79
CA PRO A 389 36.57 1.56 -8.65
C PRO A 389 35.72 2.09 -9.82
N GLY A 390 34.61 2.77 -9.52
CA GLY A 390 33.68 3.31 -10.50
C GLY A 390 32.65 2.31 -11.08
N ASN A 391 32.51 1.09 -10.55
CA ASN A 391 31.56 0.08 -11.07
C ASN A 391 30.48 -0.34 -10.06
N VAL A 392 29.39 0.44 -9.98
CA VAL A 392 28.20 0.11 -9.18
C VAL A 392 27.31 -0.87 -9.95
N TRP A 393 27.48 -2.18 -9.74
CA TRP A 393 26.64 -3.17 -10.43
C TRP A 393 25.23 -3.22 -9.83
N PHE A 394 24.18 -3.13 -10.65
CA PHE A 394 22.78 -3.09 -10.19
C PHE A 394 22.40 -4.26 -9.25
N PRO A 395 22.79 -5.52 -9.50
CA PRO A 395 22.56 -6.61 -8.55
C PRO A 395 23.23 -6.42 -7.18
N ALA A 396 24.40 -5.77 -7.12
CA ALA A 396 25.06 -5.48 -5.86
C ALA A 396 24.28 -4.44 -5.05
N THR A 397 23.80 -3.36 -5.69
CA THR A 397 22.95 -2.35 -5.04
C THR A 397 21.63 -2.94 -4.54
N LEU A 398 21.02 -3.85 -5.30
CA LEU A 398 19.84 -4.59 -4.85
C LEU A 398 20.16 -5.47 -3.64
N ALA A 399 21.26 -6.23 -3.68
CA ALA A 399 21.66 -7.11 -2.59
C ALA A 399 21.90 -6.33 -1.30
N VAL A 400 22.53 -5.16 -1.38
CA VAL A 400 22.75 -4.26 -0.25
C VAL A 400 21.43 -3.69 0.25
N GLY A 401 20.62 -3.10 -0.65
CA GLY A 401 19.35 -2.48 -0.29
C GLY A 401 18.37 -3.45 0.37
N PHE A 402 18.25 -4.67 -0.17
CA PHE A 402 17.46 -5.73 0.45
C PHE A 402 18.11 -6.29 1.71
N GLY A 403 19.40 -6.65 1.65
CA GLY A 403 20.10 -7.30 2.76
C GLY A 403 20.14 -6.41 4.00
N LEU A 404 20.78 -5.25 3.90
CA LEU A 404 20.91 -4.32 5.01
C LEU A 404 19.56 -3.68 5.38
N GLY A 405 18.72 -3.35 4.40
CA GLY A 405 17.38 -2.82 4.65
C GLY A 405 16.49 -3.79 5.43
N LEU A 406 16.50 -5.09 5.10
CA LEU A 406 15.75 -6.10 5.84
C LEU A 406 16.34 -6.36 7.23
N ILE A 407 17.67 -6.38 7.37
CA ILE A 407 18.33 -6.58 8.67
C ILE A 407 17.96 -5.41 9.61
N CYS A 408 18.18 -4.17 9.20
CA CYS A 408 17.83 -3.00 10.00
C CYS A 408 16.32 -2.91 10.27
N GLY A 409 15.50 -3.25 9.27
CA GLY A 409 14.05 -3.33 9.42
C GLY A 409 13.60 -4.38 10.44
N ALA A 410 14.21 -5.56 10.44
CA ALA A 410 13.93 -6.61 11.40
C ALA A 410 14.36 -6.21 12.82
N ILE A 411 15.54 -5.58 12.98
CA ILE A 411 15.99 -5.02 14.26
C ILE A 411 14.97 -4.00 14.77
N GLY A 412 14.56 -3.04 13.94
CA GLY A 412 13.55 -2.05 14.31
C GLY A 412 12.20 -2.67 14.69
N TRP A 413 11.81 -3.75 14.01
CA TRP A 413 10.59 -4.48 14.35
C TRP A 413 10.65 -5.07 15.76
N PHE A 414 11.68 -5.85 16.08
CA PHE A 414 11.79 -6.54 17.37
C PHE A 414 12.08 -5.57 18.53
N VAL A 415 12.90 -4.54 18.29
CA VAL A 415 13.33 -3.60 19.34
C VAL A 415 12.27 -2.54 19.62
N VAL A 416 11.54 -2.09 18.60
CA VAL A 416 10.64 -0.93 18.71
C VAL A 416 9.20 -1.29 18.42
N GLU A 417 8.90 -1.86 17.25
CA GLU A 417 7.51 -2.02 16.83
C GLU A 417 6.74 -3.03 17.68
N GLU A 418 7.27 -4.25 17.85
CA GLU A 418 6.62 -5.34 18.58
C GLU A 418 6.32 -4.95 20.04
N PRO A 419 7.28 -4.43 20.83
CA PRO A 419 7.00 -3.97 22.20
C PRO A 419 5.94 -2.88 22.27
N LEU A 420 5.87 -1.99 21.28
CA LEU A 420 4.90 -0.89 21.26
C LEU A 420 3.49 -1.32 20.85
N GLN A 421 3.31 -2.49 20.22
CA GLN A 421 1.98 -2.98 19.85
C GLN A 421 1.06 -3.18 21.06
N ARG A 422 1.62 -3.41 22.26
CA ARG A 422 0.86 -3.52 23.52
C ARG A 422 0.09 -2.24 23.88
N PHE A 423 0.49 -1.09 23.34
CA PHE A 423 -0.16 0.21 23.59
C PHE A 423 -1.24 0.58 22.57
N ARG A 424 -1.62 -0.34 21.66
CA ARG A 424 -2.71 -0.11 20.68
C ARG A 424 -4.08 0.19 21.32
N SER A 425 -4.29 -0.24 22.56
CA SER A 425 -5.54 -0.02 23.33
C SER A 425 -5.24 0.52 24.74
N PRO A 426 -4.80 1.78 24.87
CA PRO A 426 -4.46 2.39 26.15
C PRO A 426 -5.61 2.34 27.15
N ARG A 427 -5.28 2.23 28.44
CA ARG A 427 -6.28 2.24 29.53
C ARG A 427 -7.08 3.55 29.57
N TRP A 428 -6.46 4.69 29.22
CA TRP A 428 -7.15 5.99 29.15
C TRP A 428 -8.23 6.06 28.05
N LEU A 429 -8.02 5.41 26.90
CA LEU A 429 -9.04 5.30 25.85
C LEU A 429 -10.25 4.47 26.29
N ARG A 430 -10.07 3.53 27.23
CA ARG A 430 -11.18 2.78 27.85
C ARG A 430 -11.93 3.61 28.89
N ALA A 431 -11.25 4.53 29.57
CA ALA A 431 -11.87 5.42 30.56
C ALA A 431 -12.75 6.50 29.89
N VAL A 432 -12.33 7.04 28.74
CA VAL A 432 -13.13 7.99 27.94
C VAL A 432 -14.43 7.35 27.45
N ARG A 433 -14.40 6.08 27.02
CA ARG A 433 -15.59 5.31 26.59
C ARG A 433 -16.57 4.93 27.70
N ARG A 434 -16.20 5.08 28.98
CA ARG A 434 -17.07 4.78 30.13
C ARG A 434 -17.76 6.04 30.68
N ARG A 435 -17.44 7.22 30.16
CA ARG A 435 -17.93 8.51 30.66
C ARG A 435 -18.81 9.28 29.66
N GLY A 436 -19.07 8.72 28.48
CA GLY A 436 -20.02 9.22 27.49
C GLY A 436 -20.80 8.05 26.92
#